data_AF-A0A6A6X9L3-F1
#
_entry.id   AF-A0A6A6X9L3-F1
#
_cell.length_a   1.000
_cell.length_b   1.000
_cell.length_c   1.000
_cell.angle_alpha   90.00
_cell.angle_beta   90.00
_cell.angle_gamma   90.00
#
_symmetry.space_group_name_H-M   'P 1'
#
loop_
_entity.id
_entity.type
_entity.pdbx_description
1 polymer ?
#
loop_
_entity_poly.entity_id
_entity_poly.type
_entity_poly.pdbx_seq_one_letter_code
_entity_poly.pdbx_strand_id
1 'polypeptide(L)'
;MAETLCGICKTEPKKYKCPTCAVPYCSLACFKLHKPTHPVSAASPSTSAAPEIPQPPLPAPPPKYLRQKVDFSVLATNPKFQELLKTHPELFSTLQHVFAATIEPERGDRPRSHYRGGRGGKFRDQGSKWTQKRGDADAMKLLKGVRDGEKGDKVQGAMAEFVRLVEETFGPGEQEGDEKIAG
;
A
#
# COMPACT_ATOMS: atom_id res chain seq x y z
N MET A 1 50.61 -13.93 -2.75
CA MET A 1 49.21 -13.46 -2.87
C MET A 1 48.98 -13.08 -4.33
N ALA A 2 48.23 -13.88 -5.10
CA ALA A 2 47.99 -13.58 -6.51
C ALA A 2 46.84 -12.56 -6.63
N GLU A 3 47.17 -11.34 -7.03
CA GLU A 3 46.19 -10.28 -7.23
C GLU A 3 45.42 -10.54 -8.53
N THR A 4 44.16 -10.92 -8.41
CA THR A 4 43.30 -11.16 -9.57
C THR A 4 43.01 -9.86 -10.31
N LEU A 5 43.50 -9.80 -11.55
CA LEU A 5 43.32 -8.67 -12.45
C LEU A 5 41.91 -8.61 -13.04
N CYS A 6 41.55 -7.43 -13.55
CA CYS A 6 40.33 -7.20 -14.32
C CYS A 6 40.27 -8.13 -15.55
N GLY A 7 39.20 -8.89 -15.71
CA GLY A 7 38.97 -9.76 -16.87
C GLY A 7 38.67 -9.01 -18.18
N ILE A 8 38.50 -7.69 -18.13
CA ILE A 8 38.17 -6.84 -19.29
C ILE A 8 39.41 -6.10 -19.79
N CYS A 9 40.06 -5.29 -18.95
CA CYS A 9 41.27 -4.56 -19.36
C CYS A 9 42.59 -5.29 -19.02
N LYS A 10 42.59 -6.24 -18.09
CA LYS A 10 43.78 -6.97 -17.59
C LYS A 10 44.94 -6.11 -17.10
N THR A 11 44.75 -4.80 -16.94
CA THR A 11 45.79 -3.85 -16.49
C THR A 11 45.74 -3.58 -15.00
N GLU A 12 44.53 -3.55 -14.42
CA GLU A 12 44.30 -3.13 -13.04
C GLU A 12 43.75 -4.29 -12.19
N PRO A 13 43.98 -4.27 -10.86
CA PRO A 13 43.39 -5.23 -9.94
C PRO A 13 41.86 -5.13 -9.94
N LYS A 14 41.17 -6.25 -9.75
CA LYS A 14 39.71 -6.26 -9.70
C LYS A 14 39.19 -5.47 -8.50
N LYS A 15 38.15 -4.67 -8.72
CA LYS A 15 37.44 -3.94 -7.65
C LYS A 15 36.00 -4.44 -7.45
N TYR A 16 35.40 -4.98 -8.52
CA TYR A 16 34.00 -5.40 -8.55
C TYR A 16 33.84 -6.70 -9.37
N LYS A 17 32.64 -7.30 -9.33
CA LYS A 17 32.28 -8.52 -10.07
C LYS A 17 30.95 -8.32 -10.80
N CYS A 18 30.83 -8.82 -12.02
CA CYS A 18 29.59 -8.74 -12.79
C CYS A 18 28.51 -9.68 -12.20
N PRO A 19 27.27 -9.22 -11.96
CA PRO A 19 26.20 -10.09 -11.44
C PRO A 19 25.72 -11.14 -12.44
N THR A 20 25.94 -10.93 -13.75
CA THR A 20 25.41 -11.81 -14.82
C THR A 20 26.32 -13.00 -15.12
N CYS A 21 27.64 -12.84 -15.00
CA CYS A 21 28.64 -13.84 -15.40
C CYS A 21 29.80 -14.00 -14.42
N ALA A 22 29.78 -13.27 -13.29
CA ALA A 22 30.84 -13.24 -12.27
C ALA A 22 32.24 -12.78 -12.73
N VAL A 23 32.39 -12.23 -13.95
CA VAL A 23 33.69 -11.71 -14.44
C VAL A 23 34.18 -10.56 -13.56
N PRO A 24 35.44 -10.61 -13.06
CA PRO A 24 36.02 -9.56 -12.23
C PRO A 24 36.38 -8.32 -13.06
N TYR A 25 36.08 -7.12 -12.56
CA TYR A 25 36.38 -5.87 -13.27
C TYR A 25 36.94 -4.77 -12.34
N CYS A 26 37.74 -3.84 -12.89
CA CYS A 26 38.38 -2.77 -12.09
C CYS A 26 37.47 -1.54 -11.87
N SER A 27 36.65 -1.15 -12.87
CA SER A 27 35.84 0.07 -12.81
C SER A 27 34.57 0.01 -13.66
N LEU A 28 33.67 0.98 -13.47
CA LEU A 28 32.43 1.10 -14.26
C LEU A 28 32.68 1.25 -15.77
N ALA A 29 33.85 1.74 -16.19
CA ALA A 29 34.22 1.78 -17.61
C ALA A 29 34.31 0.38 -18.21
N CYS A 30 34.97 -0.55 -17.50
CA CYS A 30 35.03 -1.96 -17.89
C CYS A 30 33.65 -2.61 -17.85
N PHE A 31 32.81 -2.28 -16.86
CA PHE A 31 31.44 -2.80 -16.80
C PHE A 31 30.59 -2.40 -18.01
N LYS A 32 30.71 -1.15 -18.49
CA LYS A 32 29.96 -0.68 -19.68
C LYS A 32 30.39 -1.39 -20.97
N LEU A 33 31.68 -1.68 -21.14
CA LEU A 33 32.19 -2.47 -22.26
C LEU A 33 31.75 -3.93 -22.20
N HIS A 34 31.60 -4.46 -20.98
CA HIS A 34 31.21 -5.84 -20.75
C HIS A 34 29.68 -6.07 -20.85
N LYS A 35 28.86 -5.11 -20.43
CA LYS A 35 27.39 -5.20 -20.44
C LYS A 35 26.77 -5.71 -21.76
N PRO A 36 27.20 -5.28 -22.97
CA PRO A 36 26.66 -5.78 -24.24
C PRO A 36 27.10 -7.20 -24.61
N THR A 37 28.13 -7.76 -23.97
CA THR A 37 28.53 -9.17 -24.19
C THR A 37 27.62 -10.17 -23.49
N HIS A 38 26.68 -9.69 -22.68
CA HIS A 38 25.55 -10.51 -22.26
C HIS A 38 24.51 -10.46 -23.38
N PRO A 39 24.18 -11.58 -24.02
CA PRO A 39 23.00 -11.61 -24.88
C PRO A 39 21.80 -11.30 -23.98
N VAL A 40 21.30 -10.07 -24.07
CA VAL A 40 19.93 -9.78 -23.67
C VAL A 40 19.09 -10.54 -24.67
N SER A 41 18.57 -11.69 -24.24
CA SER A 41 17.51 -12.39 -24.94
C SER A 41 16.29 -11.47 -24.97
N ALA A 42 16.24 -10.64 -26.00
CA ALA A 42 15.11 -9.81 -26.37
C ALA A 42 14.88 -10.00 -27.87
N ALA A 43 14.26 -11.13 -28.22
CA ALA A 43 13.47 -11.29 -29.43
C ALA A 43 12.54 -12.49 -29.26
N SER A 44 11.27 -12.23 -28.95
CA SER A 44 10.16 -13.01 -29.51
C SER A 44 10.05 -12.55 -30.98
N PRO A 45 9.96 -13.47 -31.97
CA PRO A 45 8.65 -14.01 -32.30
C PRO A 45 8.65 -15.50 -32.72
N SER A 46 7.56 -16.17 -32.32
CA SER A 46 6.85 -17.26 -33.01
C SER A 46 7.62 -18.48 -33.57
N THR A 47 7.08 -19.64 -33.19
CA THR A 47 7.03 -20.96 -33.87
C THR A 47 8.02 -22.03 -33.43
N SER A 48 7.46 -23.05 -32.77
CA SER A 48 7.69 -24.49 -32.94
C SER A 48 8.10 -25.24 -31.67
N ALA A 49 7.22 -26.19 -31.31
CA ALA A 49 7.39 -27.36 -30.47
C ALA A 49 7.78 -27.14 -28.99
N ALA A 50 6.75 -26.98 -28.14
CA ALA A 50 6.88 -27.18 -26.71
C ALA A 50 6.90 -28.69 -26.38
N PRO A 51 7.87 -29.20 -25.60
CA PRO A 51 7.76 -30.52 -24.98
C PRO A 51 6.67 -30.49 -23.89
N GLU A 52 5.85 -31.53 -23.87
CA GLU A 52 4.68 -31.70 -23.01
C GLU A 52 5.11 -31.88 -21.55
N ILE A 53 5.07 -30.78 -20.78
CA ILE A 53 5.22 -30.80 -19.33
C ILE A 53 3.82 -31.02 -18.74
N PRO A 54 3.59 -32.00 -17.85
CA PRO A 54 2.30 -32.21 -17.22
C PRO A 54 1.85 -30.91 -16.53
N GLN A 55 0.72 -30.35 -16.95
CA GLN A 55 0.16 -29.14 -16.36
C GLN A 55 -0.10 -29.37 -14.86
N PRO A 56 0.47 -28.56 -13.95
CA PRO A 56 0.04 -28.56 -12.57
C PRO A 56 -1.43 -28.12 -12.50
N PRO A 57 -2.23 -28.67 -11.55
CA PRO A 57 -3.64 -28.33 -11.42
C PRO A 57 -3.83 -26.82 -11.29
N LEU A 58 -4.86 -26.30 -11.97
CA LEU A 58 -5.18 -24.87 -12.01
C LEU A 58 -5.16 -24.27 -10.59
N PRO A 59 -4.51 -23.12 -10.38
CA PRO A 59 -4.48 -22.47 -9.08
C PRO A 59 -5.90 -22.14 -8.63
N ALA A 60 -6.18 -22.39 -7.35
CA ALA A 60 -7.48 -22.15 -6.75
C ALA A 60 -7.94 -20.71 -7.04
N PRO A 61 -9.25 -20.49 -7.31
CA PRO A 61 -9.77 -19.16 -7.58
C PRO A 61 -9.41 -18.23 -6.42
N PRO A 62 -8.89 -17.02 -6.68
CA PRO A 62 -8.57 -16.07 -5.63
C PRO A 62 -9.80 -15.84 -4.75
N PRO A 63 -9.64 -15.83 -3.42
CA PRO A 63 -10.76 -15.82 -2.49
C PRO A 63 -11.64 -14.58 -2.68
N LYS A 64 -12.95 -14.74 -2.46
CA LYS A 64 -13.99 -13.74 -2.75
C LYS A 64 -13.70 -12.36 -2.16
N TYR A 65 -13.05 -12.30 -0.98
CA TYR A 65 -12.66 -11.05 -0.32
C TYR A 65 -11.60 -10.23 -1.08
N LEU A 66 -10.83 -10.84 -2.00
CA LEU A 66 -9.88 -10.11 -2.86
C LEU A 66 -10.55 -9.55 -4.13
N ARG A 67 -11.78 -9.99 -4.44
CA ARG A 67 -12.50 -9.60 -5.67
C ARG A 67 -13.49 -8.46 -5.45
N GLN A 68 -13.98 -8.28 -4.23
CA GLN A 68 -14.93 -7.24 -3.89
C GLN A 68 -14.20 -5.92 -3.57
N LYS A 69 -13.76 -5.23 -4.63
CA LYS A 69 -13.57 -3.79 -4.53
C LYS A 69 -14.95 -3.17 -4.58
N VAL A 70 -15.42 -2.68 -3.45
CA VAL A 70 -16.70 -1.97 -3.38
C VAL A 70 -16.48 -0.57 -3.94
N ASP A 71 -17.25 -0.21 -4.96
CA ASP A 71 -17.16 1.11 -5.58
C ASP A 71 -17.90 2.14 -4.73
N PHE A 72 -17.17 2.80 -3.82
CA PHE A 72 -17.72 3.85 -2.95
C PHE A 72 -18.12 5.14 -3.69
N SER A 73 -17.82 5.26 -4.99
CA SER A 73 -18.23 6.40 -5.82
C SER A 73 -19.75 6.61 -5.84
N VAL A 74 -20.53 5.54 -5.66
CA VAL A 74 -21.99 5.59 -5.58
C VAL A 74 -22.47 6.41 -4.37
N LEU A 75 -21.72 6.44 -3.25
CA LEU A 75 -22.04 7.30 -2.10
C LEU A 75 -21.91 8.78 -2.45
N ALA A 76 -20.87 9.15 -3.20
CA ALA A 76 -20.60 10.54 -3.52
C ALA A 76 -21.68 11.14 -4.45
N THR A 77 -22.26 10.31 -5.33
CA THR A 77 -23.34 10.70 -6.23
C THR A 77 -24.73 10.67 -5.56
N ASN A 78 -24.86 10.07 -4.38
CA ASN A 78 -26.15 9.95 -3.70
C ASN A 78 -26.64 11.32 -3.16
N PRO A 79 -27.85 11.78 -3.53
CA PRO A 79 -28.38 13.08 -3.11
C PRO A 79 -28.60 13.16 -1.60
N LYS A 80 -29.01 12.07 -0.94
CA LYS A 80 -29.23 12.03 0.51
C LYS A 80 -27.93 12.31 1.27
N PHE A 81 -26.80 11.80 0.78
CA PHE A 81 -25.49 12.05 1.39
C PHE A 81 -25.09 13.52 1.24
N GLN A 82 -25.32 14.11 0.06
CA GLN A 82 -25.03 15.53 -0.18
C GLN A 82 -25.90 16.47 0.65
N GLU A 83 -27.17 16.13 0.87
CA GLU A 83 -28.07 16.88 1.76
C GLU A 83 -27.58 16.83 3.20
N LEU A 84 -27.17 15.64 3.67
CA LEU A 84 -26.68 15.44 5.04
C LEU A 84 -25.40 16.24 5.32
N LEU A 85 -24.49 16.35 4.34
CA LEU A 85 -23.32 17.21 4.45
C LEU A 85 -23.67 18.71 4.48
N LYS A 86 -24.74 19.12 3.81
CA LYS A 86 -25.21 20.52 3.81
C LYS A 86 -25.91 20.89 5.12
N THR A 87 -26.66 19.97 5.72
CA THR A 87 -27.36 20.20 6.99
C THR A 87 -26.40 20.17 8.19
N HIS A 88 -25.33 19.36 8.12
CA HIS A 88 -24.39 19.16 9.21
C HIS A 88 -22.93 19.42 8.80
N PRO A 89 -22.45 20.68 8.82
CA PRO A 89 -21.04 20.97 8.54
C PRO A 89 -20.06 20.32 9.54
N GLU A 90 -20.51 20.08 10.78
CA GLU A 90 -19.74 19.40 11.83
C GLU A 90 -19.51 17.90 11.55
N LEU A 91 -20.38 17.28 10.75
CA LEU A 91 -20.18 15.91 10.31
C LEU A 91 -18.98 15.83 9.35
N PHE A 92 -18.93 16.77 8.40
CA PHE A 92 -17.85 16.81 7.41
C PHE A 92 -16.48 17.03 8.07
N SER A 93 -16.37 17.98 8.99
CA SER A 93 -15.13 18.22 9.75
C SER A 93 -14.70 16.98 10.53
N THR A 94 -15.66 16.27 11.12
CA THR A 94 -15.41 15.02 11.85
C THR A 94 -14.89 13.91 10.93
N LEU A 95 -15.51 13.72 9.76
CA LEU A 95 -15.05 12.75 8.75
C LEU A 95 -13.66 13.10 8.21
N GLN A 96 -13.37 14.38 7.98
CA GLN A 96 -12.04 14.83 7.58
C GLN A 96 -10.98 14.53 8.64
N HIS A 97 -11.28 14.71 9.93
CA HIS A 97 -10.35 14.35 11.00
C HIS A 97 -10.08 12.84 11.06
N VAL A 98 -11.11 12.02 10.85
CA VAL A 98 -10.95 10.55 10.77
C VAL A 98 -10.08 10.18 9.56
N PHE A 99 -10.31 10.80 8.40
CA PHE A 99 -9.51 10.59 7.21
C PHE A 99 -8.04 11.03 7.40
N ALA A 100 -7.81 12.18 8.03
CA ALA A 100 -6.47 12.68 8.31
C ALA A 100 -5.67 11.71 9.21
N ALA A 101 -6.32 11.03 10.16
CA ALA A 101 -5.65 10.02 10.99
C ALA A 101 -5.15 8.80 10.18
N THR A 102 -5.80 8.50 9.05
CA THR A 102 -5.39 7.42 8.12
C THR A 102 -4.30 7.83 7.14
N ILE A 103 -3.90 9.11 7.11
CA ILE A 103 -2.80 9.61 6.29
C ILE A 103 -1.55 9.73 7.16
N GLU A 104 -0.38 9.41 6.61
CA GLU A 104 0.89 9.64 7.30
C GLU A 104 1.03 11.13 7.63
N PRO A 105 1.13 11.52 8.92
CA PRO A 105 1.36 12.91 9.26
C PRO A 105 2.71 13.32 8.67
N GLU A 106 2.73 14.46 7.96
CA GLU A 106 3.94 15.07 7.41
C GLU A 106 5.03 15.08 8.48
N ARG A 107 6.27 14.69 8.14
CA ARG A 107 7.36 14.37 9.09
C ARG A 107 7.77 15.50 10.05
N GLY A 108 7.09 16.65 10.05
CA GLY A 108 7.37 17.87 10.81
C GLY A 108 6.76 17.95 12.21
N ASP A 109 5.65 17.26 12.51
CA ASP A 109 4.98 17.34 13.82
C ASP A 109 5.56 16.39 14.87
N ARG A 110 6.82 16.00 14.71
CA ARG A 110 7.57 15.45 15.84
C ARG A 110 8.06 16.65 16.65
N PRO A 111 7.57 16.88 17.89
CA PRO A 111 8.24 17.83 18.76
C PRO A 111 9.70 17.40 18.83
N ARG A 112 10.60 18.19 18.24
CA ARG A 112 12.04 18.05 18.46
C ARG A 112 12.23 18.24 19.95
N SER A 113 12.29 17.13 20.67
CA SER A 113 12.58 17.12 22.09
C SER A 113 14.00 17.67 22.26
N HIS A 114 14.10 18.98 22.41
CA HIS A 114 15.30 19.68 22.84
C HIS A 114 15.42 19.57 24.36
N TYR A 115 15.41 18.34 24.89
CA TYR A 115 15.72 18.09 26.29
C TYR A 115 17.19 17.69 26.42
N ARG A 116 17.97 18.68 26.86
CA ARG A 116 19.33 18.54 27.36
C ARG A 116 19.26 17.93 28.76
N GLY A 117 19.69 16.68 28.90
CA GLY A 117 20.13 16.10 30.17
C GLY A 117 19.23 15.02 30.75
N GLY A 118 19.84 13.90 31.14
CA GLY A 118 19.20 12.90 31.99
C GLY A 118 19.73 11.48 31.78
N ARG A 119 20.64 11.06 32.65
CA ARG A 119 21.04 9.66 32.83
C ARG A 119 19.82 8.74 32.95
N GLY A 120 19.92 7.57 32.31
CA GLY A 120 19.25 6.37 32.79
C GLY A 120 17.77 6.28 32.46
N GLY A 121 17.47 5.81 31.25
CA GLY A 121 16.14 5.36 30.90
C GLY A 121 16.25 4.51 29.65
N LYS A 122 16.14 3.18 29.83
CA LYS A 122 15.98 2.22 28.73
C LYS A 122 14.56 2.39 28.19
N PHE A 123 14.25 3.57 27.68
CA PHE A 123 12.95 3.87 27.13
C PHE A 123 12.88 3.26 25.73
N ARG A 124 11.78 2.57 25.48
CA ARG A 124 11.34 2.09 24.17
C ARG A 124 10.96 3.28 23.27
N ASP A 125 11.85 4.27 23.12
CA ASP A 125 11.67 5.47 22.29
C ASP A 125 11.94 5.18 20.80
N GLN A 126 11.56 4.00 20.33
CA GLN A 126 11.19 3.87 18.93
C GLN A 126 9.78 4.46 18.83
N GLY A 127 9.69 5.79 18.94
CA GLY A 127 8.47 6.56 18.73
C GLY A 127 7.85 6.05 17.45
N SER A 128 6.80 5.24 17.61
CA SER A 128 6.43 4.23 16.62
C SER A 128 6.13 4.95 15.32
N LYS A 129 6.99 4.70 14.34
CA LYS A 129 6.85 5.17 12.96
C LYS A 129 5.39 4.96 12.56
N TRP A 130 4.77 5.97 11.97
CA TRP A 130 3.39 5.83 11.53
C TRP A 130 3.29 4.59 10.60
N THR A 131 2.23 3.81 10.79
CA THR A 131 1.90 2.65 9.97
C THR A 131 0.42 2.71 9.65
N GLN A 132 0.02 2.20 8.48
CA GLN A 132 -1.39 2.15 8.08
C GLN A 132 -2.27 1.54 9.18
N LYS A 133 -1.87 0.38 9.70
CA LYS A 133 -2.58 -0.31 10.79
C LYS A 133 -2.79 0.56 12.05
N ARG A 134 -1.84 1.44 12.36
CA ARG A 134 -1.96 2.35 13.50
C ARG A 134 -2.86 3.54 13.18
N GLY A 135 -2.71 4.14 12.00
CA GLY A 135 -3.61 5.19 11.53
C GLY A 135 -5.06 4.72 11.47
N ASP A 136 -5.30 3.53 10.95
CA ASP A 136 -6.62 2.89 10.92
C ASP A 136 -7.15 2.65 12.35
N ALA A 137 -6.31 2.18 13.28
CA ALA A 137 -6.70 1.97 14.67
C ALA A 137 -7.05 3.30 15.38
N ASP A 138 -6.28 4.36 15.13
CA ASP A 138 -6.52 5.69 15.67
C ASP A 138 -7.80 6.30 15.07
N ALA A 139 -8.04 6.13 13.76
CA ALA A 139 -9.27 6.52 13.07
C ALA A 139 -10.51 5.78 13.63
N MET A 140 -10.40 4.47 13.87
CA MET A 140 -11.46 3.67 14.50
C MET A 140 -11.76 4.12 15.93
N LYS A 141 -10.73 4.54 16.69
CA LYS A 141 -10.90 5.10 18.02
C LYS A 141 -11.67 6.44 17.97
N LEU A 142 -11.36 7.30 17.00
CA LEU A 142 -12.08 8.55 16.79
C LEU A 142 -13.56 8.31 16.42
N LEU A 143 -13.84 7.38 15.51
CA LEU A 143 -15.21 7.00 15.16
C LEU A 143 -15.97 6.45 16.37
N LYS A 144 -15.31 5.64 17.19
CA LYS A 144 -15.91 5.13 18.43
C LYS A 144 -16.25 6.28 19.39
N GLY A 145 -15.34 7.23 19.62
CA GLY A 145 -15.62 8.39 20.48
C GLY A 145 -16.80 9.23 19.98
N VAL A 146 -16.93 9.42 18.65
CA VAL A 146 -18.09 10.12 18.06
C VAL A 146 -19.39 9.36 18.34
N ARG A 147 -19.38 8.03 18.23
CA ARG A 147 -20.54 7.17 18.54
C ARG A 147 -20.89 7.16 20.02
N ASP A 148 -19.90 7.31 20.89
CA ASP A 148 -20.08 7.40 22.35
C ASP A 148 -20.52 8.80 22.81
N GLY A 149 -20.66 9.77 21.89
CA GLY A 149 -21.14 11.13 22.18
C GLY A 149 -20.05 12.14 22.57
N GLU A 150 -18.76 11.77 22.46
CA GLU A 150 -17.63 12.61 22.91
C GLU A 150 -17.53 13.94 22.16
N LYS A 151 -18.03 14.00 20.92
CA LYS A 151 -18.09 15.22 20.10
C LYS A 151 -19.46 15.93 20.11
N GLY A 152 -20.35 15.54 21.01
CA GLY A 152 -21.68 16.11 21.19
C GLY A 152 -22.78 15.43 20.39
N ASP A 153 -24.01 15.52 20.92
CA ASP A 153 -25.19 14.78 20.45
C ASP A 153 -25.54 15.04 18.98
N LYS A 154 -25.32 16.28 18.51
CA LYS A 154 -25.60 16.67 17.12
C LYS A 154 -24.71 15.93 16.12
N VAL A 155 -23.42 15.76 16.45
CA VAL A 155 -22.45 15.05 15.60
C VAL A 155 -22.71 13.55 15.66
N GLN A 156 -23.05 13.03 16.84
CA GLN A 156 -23.42 11.63 17.02
C GLN A 156 -24.66 11.26 16.19
N GLY A 157 -25.71 12.08 16.23
CA GLY A 157 -26.93 11.89 15.42
C GLY A 157 -26.65 11.91 13.93
N ALA A 158 -25.94 12.94 13.45
CA ALA A 158 -25.56 13.04 12.04
C ALA A 158 -24.66 11.87 11.58
N MET A 159 -23.76 11.40 12.45
CA MET A 159 -22.90 10.23 12.16
C MET A 159 -23.72 8.94 12.12
N ALA A 160 -24.72 8.78 12.98
CA ALA A 160 -25.61 7.62 12.97
C ALA A 160 -26.47 7.59 11.69
N GLU A 161 -26.99 8.74 11.25
CA GLU A 161 -27.70 8.86 9.98
C GLU A 161 -26.80 8.54 8.77
N PHE A 162 -25.55 9.01 8.80
CA PHE A 162 -24.55 8.68 7.78
C PHE A 162 -24.30 7.17 7.71
N VAL A 163 -24.07 6.51 8.85
CA VAL A 163 -23.87 5.06 8.90
C VAL A 163 -25.10 4.32 8.37
N ARG A 164 -26.31 4.75 8.74
CA ARG A 164 -27.54 4.15 8.21
C ARG A 164 -27.65 4.27 6.69
N LEU A 165 -27.25 5.40 6.11
CA LEU A 165 -27.24 5.61 4.66
C LEU A 165 -26.21 4.70 3.97
N VAL A 166 -25.03 4.52 4.57
CA VAL A 166 -24.00 3.60 4.05
C VAL A 166 -24.48 2.16 4.12
N GLU A 167 -25.16 1.76 5.20
CA GLU A 167 -25.77 0.43 5.32
C GLU A 167 -26.95 0.23 4.36
N GLU A 168 -27.75 1.27 4.07
CA GLU A 168 -28.82 1.18 3.05
C GLU A 168 -28.25 0.98 1.63
N THR A 169 -27.07 1.56 1.36
CA THR A 169 -26.46 1.55 0.03
C THR A 169 -25.48 0.40 -0.20
N PHE A 170 -24.81 -0.08 0.86
CA PHE A 170 -23.79 -1.15 0.80
C PHE A 170 -24.01 -2.26 1.82
N GLY A 171 -25.11 -2.22 2.57
CA GLY A 171 -25.52 -3.34 3.41
C GLY A 171 -25.70 -4.59 2.56
N PRO A 172 -25.78 -5.76 3.21
CA PRO A 172 -25.99 -7.03 2.53
C PRO A 172 -27.43 -7.10 1.97
N GLY A 173 -27.71 -6.28 0.96
CA GLY A 173 -28.76 -6.54 -0.01
C GLY A 173 -28.23 -7.65 -0.92
N GLU A 174 -28.98 -8.74 -0.97
CA GLU A 174 -28.77 -9.89 -1.82
C GLU A 174 -28.20 -9.50 -3.19
N GLN A 175 -26.95 -9.89 -3.48
CA GLN A 175 -26.55 -10.22 -4.84
C GLN A 175 -27.22 -11.55 -5.20
N GLU A 176 -28.56 -11.57 -5.26
CA GLU A 176 -29.34 -12.64 -5.86
C GLU A 176 -29.81 -12.13 -7.23
N GLY A 177 -29.33 -12.79 -8.28
CA GLY A 177 -29.85 -12.63 -9.63
C GLY A 177 -29.05 -11.68 -10.51
N ASP A 178 -27.87 -12.12 -10.97
CA ASP A 178 -27.52 -11.85 -12.36
C ASP A 178 -26.93 -13.11 -13.00
N GLU A 179 -27.71 -13.61 -13.95
CA GLU A 179 -27.27 -14.37 -15.11
C GLU A 179 -26.93 -15.87 -14.96
N LYS A 180 -27.99 -16.67 -14.72
CA LYS A 180 -28.17 -17.91 -15.47
C LYS A 180 -28.43 -17.56 -16.95
N ILE A 181 -27.38 -17.42 -17.78
CA ILE A 181 -27.49 -17.56 -19.24
C ILE A 181 -26.25 -18.29 -19.79
N ALA A 182 -26.54 -19.36 -20.53
CA ALA A 182 -25.70 -20.09 -21.50
C ALA A 182 -24.66 -21.10 -20.99
N GLY A 183 -24.94 -22.38 -21.30
CA GLY A 183 -23.97 -23.48 -21.32
C GLY A 183 -24.63 -24.83 -21.13
#